data_AF-A0A9P1DKV4-F1
#
_entry.id   AF-A0A9P1DKV4-F1
#
_cell.length_a   1.000
_cell.length_b   1.000
_cell.length_c   1.000
_cell.angle_alpha   90.00
_cell.angle_beta   90.00
_cell.angle_gamma   90.00
#
_symmetry.space_group_name_H-M   'P 1'
#
loop_
_entity.id
_entity.type
_entity.pdbx_description
1 polymer ?
#
loop_
_entity_poly.entity_id
_entity_poly.type
_entity_poly.pdbx_seq_one_letter_code
_entity_poly.pdbx_strand_id
1 'polypeptide(L)'
;TLEEQRMKLIDREAFPVTSVIKWETKMERGFASAKDMIDIMYHATIAPGITEKVPEHLRGVYWMKDNGVGEELVVIQWGQWYEEEGVLLVPMASFMWAWPDGIPTNAPFGGVMYGPQTTVTGARVLLGSGKPPPDKNGPGCLSFKFNRDMSYGTLQGHFNDVRDDTVDLGTFIPFCGLFTMELLDSQSSELGSRYKRGIWWGLGTFTPIEFGSYTLTKVMKGNGEPNEPYYSEFVEYMGDVRLFTWSGFVDQPEQATMGCGC
;
A
#
# COMPACT_ATOMS: atom_id res chain seq x y z
N THR A 1 20.16 15.92 17.76
CA THR A 1 20.33 14.46 17.51
C THR A 1 19.13 13.94 16.72
N LEU A 2 19.22 12.75 16.11
CA LEU A 2 18.08 12.14 15.40
C LEU A 2 16.86 11.96 16.33
N GLU A 3 17.10 11.73 17.63
CA GLU A 3 16.07 11.73 18.67
C GLU A 3 15.45 13.11 18.91
N GLU A 4 16.23 14.19 18.93
CA GLU A 4 15.68 15.56 19.08
C GLU A 4 14.82 15.98 17.88
N GLN A 5 15.10 15.46 16.68
CA GLN A 5 14.26 15.70 15.51
C GLN A 5 12.96 14.87 15.55
N ARG A 6 13.02 13.65 16.11
CA ARG A 6 11.85 12.77 16.32
C ARG A 6 10.91 13.31 17.40
N MET A 7 11.45 13.90 18.47
CA MET A 7 10.66 14.48 19.56
C MET A 7 9.99 15.81 19.19
N LYS A 8 10.57 16.60 18.28
CA LYS A 8 9.95 17.86 17.79
C LYS A 8 8.70 17.65 16.90
N LEU A 9 8.50 16.43 16.39
CA LEU A 9 7.32 16.08 15.59
C LEU A 9 6.11 15.64 16.42
N ILE A 10 6.33 15.28 17.69
CA ILE A 10 5.28 14.69 18.55
C ILE A 10 4.61 15.76 19.44
N ASP A 11 5.25 16.91 19.66
CA ASP A 11 4.82 17.90 20.65
C ASP A 11 4.17 19.17 20.04
N ARG A 12 3.23 18.98 19.10
CA ARG A 12 2.37 20.07 18.61
C ARG A 12 0.90 19.68 18.64
N GLU A 13 0.27 19.98 19.77
CA GLU A 13 -1.17 20.20 19.84
C GLU A 13 -1.59 21.36 18.92
N ALA A 14 -2.76 21.20 18.30
CA ALA A 14 -3.51 22.15 17.46
C ALA A 14 -2.85 22.56 16.13
N PHE A 15 -3.25 21.89 15.04
CA PHE A 15 -3.05 22.37 13.66
C PHE A 15 -3.95 23.59 13.38
N PRO A 16 -3.41 24.80 13.19
CA PRO A 16 -4.15 25.87 12.55
C PRO A 16 -4.05 25.65 11.03
N VAL A 17 -5.17 25.25 10.43
CA VAL A 17 -5.34 25.20 8.97
C VAL A 17 -5.31 26.63 8.44
N THR A 18 -4.15 27.12 8.03
CA THR A 18 -3.96 28.24 7.06
C THR A 18 -2.48 28.60 6.90
N SER A 19 -1.71 27.71 6.28
CA SER A 19 -0.56 28.16 5.50
C SER A 19 -0.51 27.34 4.22
N VAL A 20 -0.77 28.01 3.10
CA VAL A 20 -0.69 27.41 1.76
C VAL A 20 0.79 27.28 1.43
N ILE A 21 1.38 26.16 1.82
CA ILE A 21 2.71 25.76 1.34
C ILE A 21 2.54 25.37 -0.13
N LYS A 22 3.19 26.11 -1.02
CA LYS A 22 3.33 25.71 -2.43
C LYS A 22 4.32 24.54 -2.49
N TRP A 23 3.80 23.33 -2.63
CA TRP A 23 4.62 22.15 -2.91
C TRP A 23 4.70 21.90 -4.42
N GLU A 24 5.89 21.98 -5.00
CA GLU A 24 6.21 21.40 -6.31
C GLU A 24 6.75 19.98 -6.04
N THR A 25 5.86 18.99 -5.97
CA THR A 25 6.25 17.61 -5.62
C THR A 25 6.72 16.84 -6.85
N LYS A 26 8.04 16.70 -7.01
CA LYS A 26 8.58 15.54 -7.73
C LYS A 26 8.34 14.33 -6.82
N MET A 27 7.69 13.28 -7.33
CA MET A 27 7.59 12.02 -6.60
C MET A 27 8.97 11.41 -6.49
N GLU A 28 9.50 11.37 -5.27
CA GLU A 28 10.81 10.80 -5.00
C GLU A 28 10.70 9.32 -4.71
N ARG A 29 11.63 8.58 -5.31
CA ARG A 29 11.61 7.13 -5.38
C ARG A 29 12.87 6.58 -4.74
N GLY A 30 12.72 5.84 -3.66
CA GLY A 30 13.79 4.98 -3.15
C GLY A 30 13.81 3.70 -3.97
N PHE A 31 14.99 3.21 -4.35
CA PHE A 31 15.17 1.94 -5.05
C PHE A 31 15.95 0.96 -4.17
N ALA A 32 15.56 -0.31 -4.18
CA ALA A 32 16.28 -1.36 -3.47
C ALA A 32 16.07 -2.73 -4.14
N SER A 33 16.86 -3.73 -3.74
CA SER A 33 16.56 -5.13 -4.10
C SER A 33 15.20 -5.54 -3.51
N ALA A 34 14.59 -6.61 -4.02
CA ALA A 34 13.33 -7.11 -3.47
C ALA A 34 13.42 -7.43 -1.98
N LYS A 35 14.51 -8.11 -1.59
CA LYS A 35 14.83 -8.44 -0.20
C LYS A 35 14.91 -7.18 0.67
N ASP A 36 15.74 -6.23 0.28
CA ASP A 36 15.97 -5.02 1.07
C ASP A 36 14.73 -4.13 1.12
N MET A 37 13.93 -4.09 0.04
CA MET A 37 12.70 -3.30 0.00
C MET A 37 11.66 -3.82 1.00
N ILE A 38 11.53 -5.14 1.18
CA ILE A 38 10.63 -5.71 2.20
C ILE A 38 11.04 -5.20 3.59
N ASP A 39 12.33 -5.28 3.93
CA ASP A 39 12.85 -4.83 5.23
C ASP A 39 12.67 -3.32 5.41
N ILE A 40 12.98 -2.52 4.37
CA ILE A 40 12.80 -1.07 4.37
C ILE A 40 11.33 -0.71 4.59
N MET A 41 10.41 -1.29 3.83
CA MET A 41 8.98 -1.01 3.95
C MET A 41 8.45 -1.45 5.31
N TYR A 42 8.85 -2.60 5.83
CA TYR A 42 8.47 -3.02 7.18
C TYR A 42 8.93 -1.99 8.22
N HIS A 43 10.23 -1.71 8.30
CA HIS A 43 10.77 -0.84 9.35
C HIS A 43 10.33 0.62 9.23
N ALA A 44 10.18 1.15 8.00
CA ALA A 44 9.75 2.53 7.77
C ALA A 44 8.30 2.79 8.19
N THR A 45 7.50 1.74 8.36
CA THR A 45 6.07 1.83 8.68
C THR A 45 5.75 1.32 10.09
N ILE A 46 6.76 0.91 10.87
CA ILE A 46 6.61 0.69 12.31
C ILE A 46 6.66 2.04 13.03
N ALA A 47 5.50 2.47 13.53
CA ALA A 47 5.34 3.74 14.22
C ALA A 47 4.63 3.50 15.57
N PRO A 48 5.29 3.76 16.71
CA PRO A 48 4.68 3.62 18.03
C PRO A 48 3.39 4.43 18.15
N GLY A 49 2.32 3.78 18.62
CA GLY A 49 0.99 4.37 18.76
C GLY A 49 0.13 4.31 17.50
N ILE A 50 0.69 3.83 16.37
CA ILE A 50 -0.03 3.61 15.11
C ILE A 50 -0.10 2.12 14.82
N THR A 51 1.04 1.43 14.77
CA THR A 51 1.10 0.00 14.41
C THR A 51 0.26 -0.87 15.34
N GLU A 52 0.19 -0.54 16.63
CA GLU A 52 -0.60 -1.29 17.61
C GLU A 52 -2.11 -1.21 17.34
N LYS A 53 -2.56 -0.20 16.59
CA LYS A 53 -3.96 -0.02 16.18
C LYS A 53 -4.37 -0.89 15.00
N VAL A 54 -3.45 -1.65 14.40
CA VAL A 54 -3.77 -2.63 13.36
C VAL A 54 -3.80 -4.02 13.99
N PRO A 55 -4.78 -4.90 13.68
CA PRO A 55 -4.82 -6.27 14.17
C PRO A 55 -3.52 -7.01 13.84
N GLU A 56 -2.98 -7.74 14.80
CA GLU A 56 -1.65 -8.36 14.68
C GLU A 56 -1.51 -9.24 13.43
N HIS A 57 -2.53 -10.04 13.14
CA HIS A 57 -2.56 -10.91 11.98
C HIS A 57 -2.61 -10.17 10.63
N LEU A 58 -2.92 -8.86 10.63
CA LEU A 58 -2.86 -8.00 9.44
C LEU A 58 -1.56 -7.20 9.32
N ARG A 59 -0.71 -7.15 10.35
CA ARG A 59 0.58 -6.45 10.30
C ARG A 59 1.57 -7.21 9.43
N GLY A 60 2.47 -6.46 8.79
CA GLY A 60 3.49 -7.02 7.90
C GLY A 60 3.50 -6.40 6.51
N VAL A 61 4.29 -7.02 5.63
CA VAL A 61 4.42 -6.66 4.21
C VAL A 61 3.80 -7.77 3.38
N TYR A 62 3.01 -7.39 2.39
CA TYR A 62 2.28 -8.31 1.51
C TYR A 62 2.76 -8.17 0.09
N TRP A 63 3.02 -9.31 -0.54
CA TRP A 63 3.15 -9.44 -1.99
C TRP A 63 1.76 -9.53 -2.63
N MET A 64 1.51 -8.72 -3.66
CA MET A 64 0.34 -8.81 -4.53
C MET A 64 0.55 -9.92 -5.59
N LYS A 65 0.62 -11.16 -5.13
CA LYS A 65 0.89 -12.34 -5.97
C LYS A 65 -0.17 -12.49 -7.06
N ASP A 66 0.29 -12.74 -8.29
CA ASP A 66 -0.52 -12.85 -9.51
C ASP A 66 -1.22 -11.54 -9.95
N ASN A 67 -0.77 -10.39 -9.43
CA ASN A 67 -1.30 -9.12 -9.85
C ASN A 67 -0.95 -8.82 -11.31
N GLY A 68 -2.00 -8.54 -12.09
CA GLY A 68 -1.87 -8.20 -13.50
C GLY A 68 -1.27 -6.82 -13.73
N VAL A 69 -1.27 -5.95 -12.71
CA VAL A 69 -0.53 -4.69 -12.73
C VAL A 69 0.79 -4.84 -11.97
N GLY A 70 1.83 -4.10 -12.36
CA GLY A 70 3.12 -4.13 -11.68
C GLY A 70 3.12 -3.45 -10.30
N GLU A 71 2.10 -3.65 -9.48
CA GLU A 71 2.12 -3.35 -8.06
C GLU A 71 2.51 -4.64 -7.33
N GLU A 72 3.62 -4.61 -6.58
CA GLU A 72 4.22 -5.83 -6.05
C GLU A 72 4.11 -5.93 -4.54
N LEU A 73 4.43 -4.86 -3.81
CA LEU A 73 4.36 -4.88 -2.34
C LEU A 73 3.36 -3.86 -1.82
N VAL A 74 2.67 -4.22 -0.73
CA VAL A 74 1.86 -3.31 0.08
C VAL A 74 2.09 -3.53 1.56
N VAL A 75 2.01 -2.44 2.33
CA VAL A 75 1.98 -2.45 3.78
C VAL A 75 0.66 -1.90 4.28
N ILE A 76 0.03 -2.65 5.18
CA ILE A 76 -1.26 -2.29 5.79
C ILE A 76 -1.06 -1.71 7.21
N GLN A 77 0.15 -1.81 7.78
CA GLN A 77 0.42 -1.47 9.18
C GLN A 77 0.43 0.03 9.52
N TRP A 78 0.28 0.91 8.51
CA TRP A 78 -0.06 2.33 8.69
C TRP A 78 -1.53 2.56 9.07
N GLY A 79 -2.36 1.52 9.01
CA GLY A 79 -3.79 1.65 9.20
C GLY A 79 -4.23 1.89 10.65
N GLN A 80 -5.54 2.07 10.80
CA GLN A 80 -6.21 2.12 12.10
C GLN A 80 -7.46 1.25 12.05
N TRP A 81 -7.57 0.32 12.98
CA TRP A 81 -8.75 -0.52 13.16
C TRP A 81 -9.75 0.12 14.11
N TYR A 82 -11.00 0.11 13.67
CA TYR A 82 -12.17 0.58 14.38
C TYR A 82 -13.03 -0.65 14.66
N GLU A 83 -12.87 -1.23 15.85
CA GLU A 83 -13.40 -2.56 16.20
C GLU A 83 -14.93 -2.59 16.24
N GLU A 84 -15.57 -1.56 16.80
CA GLU A 84 -17.03 -1.49 16.89
C GLU A 84 -17.67 -1.44 15.50
N GLU A 85 -17.00 -0.77 14.57
CA GLU A 85 -17.41 -0.62 13.19
C GLU A 85 -16.91 -1.77 12.31
N GLY A 86 -15.93 -2.57 12.71
CA GLY A 86 -15.30 -3.55 11.83
C GLY A 86 -14.64 -2.91 10.61
N VAL A 87 -14.03 -1.73 10.76
CA VAL A 87 -13.40 -0.96 9.66
C VAL A 87 -11.91 -0.83 9.87
N LEU A 88 -11.12 -1.19 8.85
CA LEU A 88 -9.69 -0.89 8.78
C LEU A 88 -9.47 0.28 7.84
N LEU A 89 -9.10 1.44 8.38
CA LEU A 89 -8.71 2.60 7.60
C LEU A 89 -7.24 2.48 7.19
N VAL A 90 -6.92 2.67 5.91
CA VAL A 90 -5.55 2.59 5.38
C VAL A 90 -5.21 3.90 4.67
N PRO A 91 -4.36 4.77 5.25
CA PRO A 91 -4.03 6.05 4.65
C PRO A 91 -3.08 5.87 3.47
N MET A 92 -3.17 6.72 2.44
CA MET A 92 -2.12 6.80 1.42
C MET A 92 -0.87 7.48 2.01
N ALA A 93 0.18 6.71 2.29
CA ALA A 93 1.36 7.17 3.04
C ALA A 93 2.68 6.69 2.42
N SER A 94 3.80 7.28 2.84
CA SER A 94 5.13 6.83 2.40
C SER A 94 5.39 5.37 2.74
N PHE A 95 6.18 4.69 1.90
CA PHE A 95 6.60 3.29 2.05
C PHE A 95 5.46 2.28 2.08
N MET A 96 4.24 2.68 1.73
CA MET A 96 3.09 1.77 1.80
C MET A 96 2.99 0.84 0.60
N TRP A 97 3.55 1.21 -0.55
CA TRP A 97 3.40 0.52 -1.82
C TRP A 97 4.75 0.50 -2.54
N ALA A 98 5.07 -0.59 -3.24
CA ALA A 98 6.22 -0.64 -4.11
C ALA A 98 5.92 -1.29 -5.46
N TRP A 99 6.65 -0.84 -6.47
CA TRP A 99 6.53 -1.23 -7.87
C TRP A 99 7.88 -1.73 -8.38
N PRO A 100 7.92 -2.62 -9.38
CA PRO A 100 9.14 -3.08 -10.00
C PRO A 100 9.71 -2.05 -10.97
N ASP A 101 11.03 -1.92 -10.94
CA ASP A 101 11.86 -1.20 -11.91
C ASP A 101 12.41 -2.20 -12.94
N GLY A 102 11.51 -2.94 -13.58
CA GLY A 102 11.84 -4.01 -14.51
C GLY A 102 10.73 -5.05 -14.62
N ILE A 103 10.98 -6.11 -15.39
CA ILE A 103 10.02 -7.20 -15.65
C ILE A 103 10.57 -8.48 -15.00
N PRO A 104 9.93 -9.00 -13.94
CA PRO A 104 10.25 -10.32 -13.40
C PRO A 104 10.14 -11.42 -14.47
N THR A 105 10.97 -12.46 -14.39
CA THR A 105 11.05 -13.51 -15.42
C THR A 105 9.71 -14.20 -15.68
N ASN A 106 8.89 -14.35 -14.63
CA ASN A 106 7.59 -15.01 -14.68
C ASN A 106 6.43 -14.04 -14.42
N ALA A 107 6.58 -12.78 -14.85
CA ALA A 107 5.55 -11.76 -14.64
C ALA A 107 4.20 -12.17 -15.27
N PRO A 108 3.07 -11.94 -14.58
CA PRO A 108 1.73 -12.20 -15.12
C PRO A 108 1.49 -11.52 -16.47
N PHE A 109 0.69 -12.16 -17.33
CA PHE A 109 0.34 -11.68 -18.67
C PHE A 109 1.56 -11.33 -19.55
N GLY A 110 2.69 -12.02 -19.34
CA GLY A 110 3.92 -11.79 -20.08
C GLY A 110 4.59 -10.45 -19.79
N GLY A 111 4.29 -9.81 -18.65
CA GLY A 111 4.95 -8.58 -18.22
C GLY A 111 4.49 -7.31 -18.94
N VAL A 112 3.38 -7.33 -19.67
CA VAL A 112 2.88 -6.16 -20.44
C VAL A 112 2.68 -4.92 -19.54
N MET A 113 2.29 -5.13 -18.29
CA MET A 113 2.05 -4.05 -17.32
C MET A 113 3.30 -3.63 -16.52
N TYR A 114 4.46 -4.24 -16.79
CA TYR A 114 5.72 -4.02 -16.08
C TYR A 114 6.66 -3.07 -16.85
N GLY A 115 6.19 -2.50 -17.97
CA GLY A 115 6.93 -1.48 -18.69
C GLY A 115 7.24 -0.28 -17.79
N PRO A 116 8.46 0.31 -17.83
CA PRO A 116 8.86 1.39 -16.91
C PRO A 116 7.91 2.58 -16.91
N GLN A 117 7.32 2.91 -18.07
CA GLN A 117 6.33 3.98 -18.16
C GLN A 117 5.01 3.59 -17.51
N THR A 118 4.57 2.34 -17.64
CA THR A 118 3.31 1.84 -17.09
C THR A 118 3.37 1.79 -15.57
N THR A 119 4.42 1.21 -14.98
CA THR A 119 4.59 1.12 -13.52
C THR A 119 4.71 2.50 -12.88
N VAL A 120 5.52 3.39 -13.45
CA VAL A 120 5.65 4.77 -12.94
C VAL A 120 4.35 5.57 -13.11
N THR A 121 3.61 5.36 -14.19
CA THR A 121 2.31 6.02 -14.37
C THR A 121 1.29 5.48 -13.37
N GLY A 122 1.24 4.18 -13.15
CA GLY A 122 0.40 3.56 -12.13
C GLY A 122 0.68 4.11 -10.73
N ALA A 123 1.97 4.18 -10.35
CA ALA A 123 2.39 4.79 -9.10
C ALA A 123 1.91 6.25 -8.96
N ARG A 124 2.02 7.05 -10.02
CA ARG A 124 1.52 8.44 -10.05
C ARG A 124 0.01 8.55 -9.98
N VAL A 125 -0.71 7.63 -10.60
CA VAL A 125 -2.18 7.60 -10.52
C VAL A 125 -2.61 7.26 -9.10
N LEU A 126 -1.98 6.27 -8.46
CA LEU A 126 -2.33 5.83 -7.12
C LEU A 126 -1.97 6.88 -6.05
N LEU A 127 -0.74 7.40 -6.09
CA LEU A 127 -0.23 8.33 -5.08
C LEU A 127 -0.62 9.80 -5.37
N GLY A 128 -1.16 10.06 -6.57
CA GLY A 128 -1.42 11.42 -7.06
C GLY A 128 -0.17 12.29 -7.01
N SER A 129 -0.34 13.51 -6.50
CA SER A 129 0.77 14.46 -6.26
C SER A 129 1.45 14.29 -4.90
N GLY A 130 1.05 13.28 -4.10
CA GLY A 130 1.42 13.15 -2.69
C GLY A 130 0.80 14.22 -1.77
N LYS A 131 -0.16 15.01 -2.27
CA LYS A 131 -0.92 15.98 -1.47
C LYS A 131 -2.24 15.32 -0.99
N PRO A 132 -2.65 15.51 0.27
CA PRO A 132 -4.01 15.20 0.66
C PRO A 132 -4.97 16.02 -0.23
N PRO A 133 -6.03 15.42 -0.79
CA PRO A 133 -6.94 16.12 -1.70
C PRO A 133 -7.48 17.40 -1.05
N PRO A 134 -7.65 18.46 -1.85
CA PRO A 134 -9.01 18.81 -2.20
C PRO A 134 -9.26 18.88 -3.72
N ASP A 135 -8.38 18.35 -4.56
CA ASP A 135 -8.51 18.36 -6.02
C ASP A 135 -9.38 17.22 -6.57
N LYS A 136 -10.59 17.07 -6.01
CA LYS A 136 -11.84 16.47 -6.57
C LYS A 136 -11.83 15.13 -7.33
N ASN A 137 -10.71 14.46 -7.54
CA ASN A 137 -10.60 13.39 -8.54
C ASN A 137 -10.15 12.02 -7.99
N GLY A 138 -10.01 11.85 -6.67
CA GLY A 138 -9.66 10.55 -6.08
C GLY A 138 -10.00 10.45 -4.59
N PRO A 139 -10.16 9.23 -4.05
CA PRO A 139 -10.39 9.03 -2.63
C PRO A 139 -9.15 9.50 -1.84
N GLY A 140 -9.34 10.36 -0.84
CA GLY A 140 -8.27 10.77 0.06
C GLY A 140 -7.82 9.65 0.99
N CYS A 141 -8.66 8.61 1.17
CA CYS A 141 -8.33 7.44 1.96
C CYS A 141 -9.10 6.21 1.48
N LEU A 142 -8.52 5.03 1.73
CA LEU A 142 -9.16 3.74 1.51
C LEU A 142 -9.49 3.11 2.87
N SER A 143 -10.60 2.39 2.97
CA SER A 143 -10.83 1.49 4.10
C SER A 143 -11.33 0.14 3.65
N PHE A 144 -11.20 -0.86 4.51
CA PHE A 144 -11.82 -2.16 4.35
C PHE A 144 -12.87 -2.34 5.44
N LYS A 145 -14.12 -2.58 5.05
CA LYS A 145 -15.20 -2.96 5.96
C LYS A 145 -15.26 -4.48 6.04
N PHE A 146 -14.83 -5.05 7.16
CA PHE A 146 -14.83 -6.48 7.38
C PHE A 146 -16.09 -6.99 8.06
N ASN A 147 -16.37 -8.27 7.89
CA ASN A 147 -17.21 -9.03 8.79
C ASN A 147 -16.51 -9.25 10.15
N ARG A 148 -17.25 -9.77 11.13
CA ARG A 148 -16.80 -9.85 12.54
C ARG A 148 -15.54 -10.69 12.74
N ASP A 149 -15.37 -11.76 11.96
CA ASP A 149 -14.22 -12.67 12.02
C ASP A 149 -13.10 -12.26 11.04
N MET A 150 -13.25 -11.13 10.34
CA MET A 150 -12.29 -10.59 9.39
C MET A 150 -11.94 -11.56 8.23
N SER A 151 -12.83 -12.51 7.94
CA SER A 151 -12.68 -13.44 6.83
C SER A 151 -13.11 -12.85 5.49
N TYR A 152 -13.90 -11.77 5.50
CA TYR A 152 -14.35 -11.08 4.29
C TYR A 152 -14.46 -9.59 4.56
N GLY A 153 -13.96 -8.77 3.64
CA GLY A 153 -14.18 -7.33 3.67
C GLY A 153 -14.36 -6.70 2.29
N THR A 154 -14.99 -5.54 2.25
CA THR A 154 -15.16 -4.74 1.04
C THR A 154 -14.34 -3.45 1.12
N LEU A 155 -13.72 -3.06 0.01
CA LEU A 155 -12.99 -1.80 -0.08
C LEU A 155 -13.97 -0.64 -0.24
N GLN A 156 -13.71 0.41 0.53
CA GLN A 156 -14.45 1.65 0.52
C GLN A 156 -13.49 2.79 0.20
N GLY A 157 -13.93 3.72 -0.65
CA GLY A 157 -13.21 4.97 -0.91
C GLY A 157 -13.85 6.12 -0.14
N HIS A 158 -13.02 6.98 0.45
CA HIS A 158 -13.43 8.14 1.23
C HIS A 158 -12.93 9.42 0.57
N PHE A 159 -13.84 10.33 0.21
CA PHE A 159 -13.48 11.56 -0.52
C PHE A 159 -13.28 12.77 0.40
N ASN A 160 -14.11 12.96 1.44
CA ASN A 160 -13.96 14.07 2.39
C ASN A 160 -13.98 13.59 3.85
N ASP A 161 -15.09 13.01 4.30
CA ASP A 161 -15.22 12.48 5.66
C ASP A 161 -15.27 10.94 5.62
N VAL A 162 -14.33 10.31 6.32
CA VAL A 162 -14.24 8.84 6.45
C VAL A 162 -15.51 8.23 7.08
N ARG A 163 -16.28 9.02 7.82
CA ARG A 163 -17.51 8.58 8.49
C ARG A 163 -18.76 8.68 7.59
N ASP A 164 -18.80 9.68 6.71
CA ASP A 164 -20.02 10.06 5.99
C ASP A 164 -19.94 9.76 4.47
N ASP A 165 -18.74 9.80 3.87
CA ASP A 165 -18.55 9.69 2.41
C ASP A 165 -18.00 8.31 2.01
N THR A 166 -18.74 7.26 2.32
CA THR A 166 -18.40 5.90 1.85
C THR A 166 -18.94 5.69 0.44
N VAL A 167 -18.05 5.75 -0.55
CA VAL A 167 -18.36 5.24 -1.88
C VAL A 167 -17.77 3.85 -1.97
N ASP A 168 -18.61 2.83 -2.18
CA ASP A 168 -18.10 1.57 -2.71
C ASP A 168 -17.49 1.94 -4.06
N LEU A 169 -16.16 1.80 -4.19
CA LEU A 169 -15.41 2.21 -5.38
C LEU A 169 -15.95 1.56 -6.67
N GLY A 170 -16.86 0.61 -6.53
CA GLY A 170 -17.71 0.08 -7.55
C GLY A 170 -18.90 0.89 -8.05
N THR A 171 -19.02 2.20 -7.82
CA THR A 171 -20.17 2.97 -8.32
C THR A 171 -19.85 4.00 -9.41
N PHE A 172 -18.81 3.76 -10.21
CA PHE A 172 -18.48 4.59 -11.38
C PHE A 172 -19.42 4.36 -12.58
N ILE A 173 -20.68 4.81 -12.49
CA ILE A 173 -21.68 4.65 -13.56
C ILE A 173 -21.11 5.06 -14.94
N PRO A 174 -21.25 4.23 -16.00
CA PRO A 174 -22.08 3.01 -16.05
C PRO A 174 -21.39 1.72 -15.56
N PHE A 175 -20.09 1.75 -15.23
CA PHE A 175 -19.34 0.58 -14.80
C PHE A 175 -19.31 0.44 -13.28
N CYS A 176 -19.70 -0.73 -12.77
CA CYS A 176 -19.53 -1.03 -11.37
C CYS A 176 -18.38 -2.02 -11.13
N GLY A 177 -17.78 -1.91 -9.95
CA GLY A 177 -16.54 -2.58 -9.55
C GLY A 177 -16.58 -3.02 -8.08
N LEU A 178 -16.93 -4.26 -7.76
CA LEU A 178 -16.87 -4.73 -6.38
C LEU A 178 -15.43 -5.17 -6.06
N PHE A 179 -14.86 -4.58 -5.00
CA PHE A 179 -13.50 -4.91 -4.59
C PHE A 179 -13.48 -5.57 -3.20
N THR A 180 -13.09 -6.83 -3.09
CA THR A 180 -13.18 -7.63 -1.86
C THR A 180 -11.81 -8.05 -1.31
N MET A 181 -11.74 -8.36 -0.02
CA MET A 181 -10.60 -9.00 0.63
C MET A 181 -11.12 -10.24 1.37
N GLU A 182 -10.76 -11.42 0.88
CA GLU A 182 -11.35 -12.70 1.30
C GLU A 182 -10.26 -13.61 1.85
N LEU A 183 -10.36 -14.02 3.10
CA LEU A 183 -9.37 -14.89 3.74
C LEU A 183 -9.37 -16.25 3.04
N LEU A 184 -8.21 -16.65 2.50
CA LEU A 184 -8.08 -17.92 1.77
C LEU A 184 -7.83 -19.10 2.70
N ASP A 185 -7.00 -18.90 3.72
CA ASP A 185 -6.52 -20.00 4.55
C ASP A 185 -6.87 -19.75 6.03
N SER A 186 -8.12 -19.99 6.40
CA SER A 186 -8.54 -19.98 7.81
C SER A 186 -7.84 -21.05 8.67
N GLN A 187 -7.17 -22.01 8.03
CA GLN A 187 -6.38 -23.07 8.66
C GLN A 187 -4.88 -22.95 8.43
N SER A 188 -4.39 -21.85 7.84
CA SER A 188 -2.94 -21.61 7.77
C SER A 188 -2.35 -21.53 9.17
N SER A 189 -1.07 -21.89 9.30
CA SER A 189 -0.31 -21.77 10.56
C SER A 189 -0.25 -20.31 11.05
N GLU A 190 -0.50 -19.34 10.17
CA GLU A 190 -0.57 -17.93 10.49
C GLU A 190 -1.80 -17.29 9.87
N LEU A 191 -2.79 -16.97 10.73
CA LEU A 191 -3.98 -16.23 10.34
C LEU A 191 -3.59 -14.94 9.59
N GLY A 192 -4.34 -14.61 8.54
CA GLY A 192 -4.10 -13.42 7.74
C GLY A 192 -2.85 -13.48 6.87
N SER A 193 -2.22 -14.65 6.72
CA SER A 193 -1.11 -14.82 5.79
C SER A 193 -1.53 -14.68 4.32
N ARG A 194 -2.78 -15.01 3.98
CA ARG A 194 -3.27 -14.98 2.59
C ARG A 194 -4.72 -14.50 2.48
N TYR A 195 -4.91 -13.47 1.67
CA TYR A 195 -6.23 -12.98 1.26
C TYR A 195 -6.33 -12.96 -0.26
N LYS A 196 -7.47 -13.34 -0.81
CA LYS A 196 -7.84 -13.01 -2.18
C LYS A 196 -8.28 -11.56 -2.21
N ARG A 197 -7.63 -10.74 -3.03
CA ARG A 197 -8.12 -9.42 -3.40
C ARG A 197 -9.02 -9.58 -4.62
N GLY A 198 -10.33 -9.68 -4.42
CA GLY A 198 -11.28 -9.80 -5.52
C GLY A 198 -11.50 -8.46 -6.22
N ILE A 199 -11.48 -8.46 -7.55
CA ILE A 199 -11.83 -7.32 -8.39
C ILE A 199 -12.87 -7.79 -9.41
N TRP A 200 -14.11 -7.34 -9.20
CA TRP A 200 -15.27 -7.80 -9.93
C TRP A 200 -15.93 -6.65 -10.67
N TRP A 201 -16.09 -6.76 -11.98
CA TRP A 201 -16.65 -5.72 -12.83
C TRP A 201 -18.03 -6.07 -13.37
N GLY A 202 -18.84 -5.05 -13.64
CA GLY A 202 -20.07 -5.20 -14.40
C GLY A 202 -20.84 -3.90 -14.59
N LEU A 203 -22.18 -4.00 -14.64
CA LEU A 203 -23.09 -2.87 -14.91
C LEU A 203 -24.10 -2.72 -13.78
N GLY A 204 -24.27 -1.49 -13.28
CA GLY A 204 -25.21 -1.17 -12.21
C GLY A 204 -24.79 -1.80 -10.87
N THR A 205 -25.54 -2.79 -10.37
CA THR A 205 -25.23 -3.52 -9.12
C THR A 205 -24.77 -4.95 -9.39
N PHE A 206 -24.63 -5.35 -10.65
CA PHE A 206 -24.29 -6.70 -11.05
C PHE A 206 -22.84 -6.77 -11.55
N THR A 207 -21.96 -7.41 -10.80
CA THR A 207 -20.50 -7.51 -11.06
C THR A 207 -20.04 -8.95 -11.32
N PRO A 208 -20.42 -9.61 -12.45
CA PRO A 208 -20.13 -11.02 -12.68
C PRO A 208 -18.71 -11.30 -13.23
N ILE A 209 -17.98 -10.27 -13.68
CA ILE A 209 -16.71 -10.45 -14.39
C ILE A 209 -15.57 -10.28 -13.39
N GLU A 210 -14.92 -11.38 -13.00
CA GLU A 210 -13.69 -11.31 -12.24
C GLU A 210 -12.52 -10.94 -13.16
N PHE A 211 -11.95 -9.75 -12.99
CA PHE A 211 -10.80 -9.31 -13.78
C PHE A 211 -9.87 -8.40 -12.96
N GLY A 212 -8.61 -8.81 -12.86
CA GLY A 212 -7.59 -8.11 -12.08
C GLY A 212 -7.47 -8.57 -10.62
N SER A 213 -8.23 -9.59 -10.20
CA SER A 213 -8.05 -10.19 -8.88
C SER A 213 -6.65 -10.78 -8.70
N TYR A 214 -6.16 -10.75 -7.46
CA TYR A 214 -4.84 -11.28 -7.09
C TYR A 214 -4.84 -11.82 -5.65
N THR A 215 -3.75 -12.44 -5.22
CA THR A 215 -3.59 -12.91 -3.83
C THR A 215 -2.66 -11.97 -3.07
N LEU A 216 -3.17 -11.33 -2.01
CA LEU A 216 -2.35 -10.67 -0.99
C LEU A 216 -1.71 -11.74 -0.10
N THR A 217 -0.42 -11.99 -0.34
CA THR A 217 0.39 -12.99 0.36
C THR A 217 1.37 -12.29 1.29
N LYS A 218 1.26 -12.51 2.60
CA LYS A 218 2.16 -11.92 3.58
C LYS A 218 3.56 -12.52 3.43
N VAL A 219 4.55 -11.68 3.09
CA VAL A 219 5.97 -12.08 2.95
C VAL A 219 6.78 -11.74 4.20
N MET A 220 6.37 -10.72 4.97
CA MET A 220 6.97 -10.35 6.24
C MET A 220 5.90 -10.32 7.33
N LYS A 221 6.15 -10.98 8.45
CA LYS A 221 5.22 -11.06 9.58
C LYS A 221 5.15 -9.75 10.36
N GLY A 222 4.13 -9.63 11.22
CA GLY A 222 3.96 -8.46 12.11
C GLY A 222 5.06 -8.27 13.16
N ASN A 223 5.89 -9.29 13.39
CA ASN A 223 7.06 -9.24 14.27
C ASN A 223 8.37 -8.96 13.50
N GLY A 224 8.33 -8.83 12.17
CA GLY A 224 9.50 -8.57 11.32
C GLY A 224 10.29 -9.82 10.95
N GLU A 225 9.77 -11.01 11.22
CA GLU A 225 10.35 -12.26 10.72
C GLU A 225 9.83 -12.58 9.31
N PRO A 226 10.66 -13.18 8.43
CA PRO A 226 10.21 -13.72 7.16
C PRO A 226 9.04 -14.69 7.32
N ASN A 227 8.04 -14.58 6.44
CA ASN A 227 6.94 -15.52 6.39
C ASN A 227 7.18 -16.58 5.30
N GLU A 228 7.87 -17.66 5.66
CA GLU A 228 8.19 -18.73 4.71
C GLU A 228 6.99 -19.66 4.42
N PRO A 229 6.86 -20.17 3.18
CA PRO A 229 7.80 -20.05 2.06
C PRO A 229 7.66 -18.76 1.23
N TYR A 230 6.67 -17.91 1.55
CA TYR A 230 6.28 -16.79 0.69
C TYR A 230 7.34 -15.71 0.56
N TYR A 231 8.13 -15.49 1.62
CA TYR A 231 9.27 -14.58 1.58
C TYR A 231 10.28 -15.02 0.51
N SER A 232 10.75 -16.27 0.58
CA SER A 232 11.72 -16.80 -0.38
C SER A 232 11.15 -16.86 -1.79
N GLU A 233 9.89 -17.25 -1.96
CA GLU A 233 9.20 -17.25 -3.25
C GLU A 233 9.18 -15.86 -3.90
N PHE A 234 8.87 -14.81 -3.14
CA PHE A 234 8.83 -13.45 -3.67
C PHE A 234 10.23 -12.94 -4.07
N VAL A 235 11.24 -13.20 -3.26
CA VAL A 235 12.63 -12.81 -3.56
C VAL A 235 13.12 -13.51 -4.83
N GLU A 236 12.84 -14.82 -4.98
CA GLU A 236 13.17 -15.57 -6.19
C GLU A 236 12.40 -15.06 -7.42
N TYR A 237 11.10 -14.80 -7.28
CA TYR A 237 10.26 -14.26 -8.34
C TYR A 237 10.81 -12.94 -8.90
N MET A 238 11.21 -12.03 -8.01
CA MET A 238 11.79 -10.74 -8.40
C MET A 238 13.20 -10.88 -8.99
N GLY A 239 14.00 -11.82 -8.51
CA GLY A 239 15.39 -12.00 -8.95
C GLY A 239 16.21 -10.71 -8.79
N ASP A 240 16.82 -10.26 -9.89
CA ASP A 240 17.62 -9.02 -9.91
C ASP A 240 16.78 -7.75 -10.13
N VAL A 241 15.46 -7.88 -10.32
CA VAL A 241 14.59 -6.71 -10.54
C VAL A 241 14.46 -5.93 -9.23
N ARG A 242 14.87 -4.66 -9.29
CA ARG A 242 14.74 -3.74 -8.16
C ARG A 242 13.30 -3.30 -8.00
N LEU A 243 12.95 -2.91 -6.78
CA LEU A 243 11.69 -2.24 -6.48
C LEU A 243 11.92 -0.77 -6.22
N PHE A 244 10.90 0.04 -6.47
CA PHE A 244 10.85 1.43 -6.03
C PHE A 244 9.60 1.72 -5.21
N THR A 245 9.72 2.64 -4.25
CA THR A 245 8.62 3.11 -3.39
C THR A 245 8.66 4.63 -3.23
N TRP A 246 7.53 5.24 -2.92
CA TRP A 246 7.47 6.65 -2.55
C TRP A 246 7.88 6.83 -1.09
N SER A 247 8.95 7.61 -0.86
CA SER A 247 9.50 7.83 0.48
C SER A 247 8.85 9.02 1.20
N GLY A 248 8.22 9.93 0.47
CA GLY A 248 7.70 11.21 1.00
C GLY A 248 8.77 12.21 1.45
N PHE A 249 10.04 11.90 1.27
CA PHE A 249 11.13 12.86 1.51
C PHE A 249 11.32 13.79 0.30
N VAL A 250 12.06 14.87 0.54
CA VAL A 250 12.57 15.77 -0.52
C VAL A 250 14.08 15.54 -0.62
N ASP A 251 14.58 15.36 -1.83
CA ASP A 251 15.96 15.13 -2.19
C ASP A 251 16.68 16.39 -1.79
N GLN A 252 17.51 16.30 -0.75
CA GLN A 252 18.40 17.40 -0.44
C GLN A 252 19.43 17.46 -1.57
N PRO A 253 19.48 18.56 -2.36
CA PRO A 253 20.38 18.66 -3.51
C PRO A 253 21.87 18.48 -3.16
N GLU A 254 22.22 18.54 -1.87
CA GLU A 254 23.60 18.61 -1.38
C GLU A 254 24.24 17.26 -0.99
N GLN A 255 23.50 16.14 -0.94
CA GLN A 255 24.08 14.85 -0.52
C GLN A 255 24.64 13.99 -1.66
N ALA A 256 24.38 14.34 -2.92
CA ALA A 256 24.90 13.60 -4.09
C ALA A 256 26.38 13.88 -4.40
N THR A 257 27.02 14.84 -3.71
CA THR A 257 28.41 15.26 -3.97
C THR A 257 29.45 14.85 -2.93
N MET A 258 29.10 14.11 -1.87
CA MET A 258 30.12 13.46 -1.02
C MET A 258 30.63 12.16 -1.66
N GLY A 259 31.16 12.31 -2.88
CA GLY A 259 32.01 11.31 -3.51
C GLY A 259 33.30 11.16 -2.71
N CYS A 260 33.71 9.91 -2.57
CA CYS A 260 35.01 9.44 -2.10
C CYS A 260 36.13 10.48 -2.22
N GLY A 261 36.49 11.09 -1.09
CA GLY A 261 37.85 11.59 -0.91
C GLY A 261 38.75 10.39 -0.68
N CYS A 262 39.58 10.08 -1.68
CA CYS A 262 40.70 9.14 -1.56
C CYS A 262 41.71 9.59 -0.49
#